data_AF-A0A2A5X2U2-F1
#
_entry.id   AF-A0A2A5X2U2-F1
#
_cell.length_a   1.000
_cell.length_b   1.000
_cell.length_c   1.000
_cell.angle_alpha   90.00
_cell.angle_beta   90.00
_cell.angle_gamma   90.00
#
_symmetry.space_group_name_H-M   'P 1'
#
loop_
_entity.id
_entity.type
_entity.pdbx_description
1 polymer ?
#
loop_
_entity_poly.entity_id
_entity_poly.type
_entity_poly.pdbx_seq_one_letter_code
_entity_poly.pdbx_strand_id
1 'polypeptide(L)' 'RNGEVISDAENAAKSTLTAIMGRMATYTGKKITWDQIMNSKENLVPDKLTWNSEAPTLPDSDGYYNIPVPGKTKFI' A
#
# COMPACT_ATOMS: atom_id res chain seq x y z
N ARG A 1 -23.44 24.62 9.64
CA ARG A 1 -22.10 24.33 10.21
C ARG A 1 -22.06 24.96 11.60
N ASN A 2 -21.79 24.19 12.67
CA ASN A 2 -21.89 24.61 14.08
C ASN A 2 -20.70 25.44 14.60
N GLY A 3 -19.81 25.95 13.74
CA GLY A 3 -18.68 26.80 14.16
C GLY A 3 -17.51 26.08 14.86
N GLU A 4 -17.64 24.78 15.13
CA GLU A 4 -16.58 23.94 15.70
C GLU A 4 -15.52 23.54 14.65
N VAL A 5 -14.31 23.26 15.13
CA VAL A 5 -13.23 22.71 14.29
C VAL A 5 -13.66 21.34 13.80
N ILE A 6 -13.84 21.20 12.49
CA ILE A 6 -14.14 19.92 11.86
C ILE A 6 -12.85 19.12 11.82
N SER A 7 -12.77 18.06 12.63
CA SER A 7 -11.66 17.10 12.61
C SER A 7 -12.03 15.91 11.72
N ASP A 8 -11.71 16.00 10.43
CA ASP A 8 -11.95 14.93 9.44
C ASP A 8 -10.77 13.96 9.29
N ALA A 9 -9.76 14.05 10.15
CA ALA A 9 -8.52 13.28 10.04
C ALA A 9 -8.78 11.76 10.01
N GLU A 10 -9.70 11.27 10.85
CA GLU A 10 -10.05 9.85 10.90
C GLU A 10 -10.76 9.39 9.61
N ASN A 11 -11.70 10.20 9.11
CA ASN A 11 -12.42 9.90 7.87
C ASN A 11 -11.47 9.89 6.67
N ALA A 12 -10.54 10.86 6.61
CA ALA A 12 -9.52 10.94 5.57
C ALA A 12 -8.55 9.73 5.62
N ALA A 13 -8.13 9.32 6.82
CA ALA A 13 -7.29 8.14 7.00
C ALA A 13 -8.01 6.85 6.54
N LYS A 14 -9.27 6.66 6.93
CA LYS A 14 -10.09 5.51 6.51
C LYS A 14 -10.36 5.50 5.00
N SER A 15 -10.62 6.65 4.40
CA SER A 15 -10.82 6.80 2.96
C SER A 15 -9.57 6.39 2.18
N THR A 16 -8.40 6.86 2.63
CA THR A 16 -7.10 6.50 2.04
C THR A 16 -6.82 5.01 2.18
N LEU A 17 -7.07 4.43 3.36
CA LEU A 17 -6.89 3.00 3.57
C LEU A 17 -7.82 2.16 2.69
N THR A 18 -9.04 2.62 2.45
CA THR A 18 -9.98 1.95 1.54
C THR A 18 -9.45 1.91 0.11
N ALA A 19 -8.84 2.99 -0.38
CA ALA A 19 -8.22 3.02 -1.70
C ALA A 19 -7.04 2.04 -1.80
N ILE A 20 -6.19 1.99 -0.77
CA ILE A 20 -5.07 1.05 -0.66
C ILE A 20 -5.59 -0.40 -0.66
N MET A 21 -6.61 -0.70 0.15
CA MET A 21 -7.23 -2.02 0.23
C MET A 21 -7.82 -2.45 -1.11
N GLY A 22 -8.48 -1.53 -1.83
CA GLY A 22 -9.00 -1.77 -3.18
C GLY A 22 -7.91 -2.16 -4.18
N ARG A 23 -6.80 -1.40 -4.20
CA ARG A 23 -5.62 -1.70 -5.03
C ARG A 23 -5.07 -3.10 -4.73
N MET A 24 -4.87 -3.43 -3.46
CA MET A 24 -4.36 -4.75 -3.07
C MET A 24 -5.32 -5.87 -3.42
N ALA A 25 -6.63 -5.66 -3.24
CA ALA A 25 -7.65 -6.65 -3.61
C ALA A 25 -7.64 -6.94 -5.11
N THR A 26 -7.50 -5.90 -5.95
CA THR A 26 -7.38 -6.06 -7.41
C THR A 26 -6.13 -6.84 -7.79
N TYR A 27 -4.96 -6.50 -7.24
CA TYR A 27 -3.71 -7.18 -7.59
C TYR A 27 -3.65 -8.62 -7.10
N THR A 28 -4.24 -8.88 -5.95
CA THR A 28 -4.26 -10.24 -5.38
C THR A 28 -5.38 -11.11 -5.91
N GLY A 29 -6.44 -10.49 -6.45
CA GLY A 29 -7.67 -11.19 -6.82
C GLY A 29 -8.41 -11.78 -5.63
N LYS A 30 -8.13 -11.30 -4.41
CA LYS A 30 -8.68 -11.84 -3.16
C LYS A 30 -9.48 -10.78 -2.40
N LYS A 31 -10.45 -11.26 -1.62
CA LYS A 31 -11.14 -10.43 -0.63
C LYS A 31 -10.18 -10.16 0.53
N ILE A 32 -9.89 -8.89 0.81
CA ILE A 32 -9.06 -8.44 1.92
C ILE A 32 -9.97 -7.84 3.00
N THR A 33 -9.77 -8.24 4.25
CA THR A 33 -10.49 -7.68 5.40
C THR A 33 -9.77 -6.47 5.98
N TRP A 34 -10.50 -5.67 6.76
CA TRP A 34 -9.93 -4.50 7.45
C TRP A 34 -8.79 -4.90 8.40
N ASP A 35 -8.94 -6.01 9.14
CA ASP A 35 -7.90 -6.49 10.04
C ASP A 35 -6.67 -6.97 9.27
N GLN A 36 -6.84 -7.58 8.09
CA GLN A 36 -5.72 -8.01 7.26
C GLN A 36 -4.92 -6.81 6.75
N ILE A 37 -5.59 -5.78 6.24
CA ILE A 37 -4.89 -4.59 5.71
C ILE A 37 -4.18 -3.81 6.83
N MET A 38 -4.79 -3.71 8.02
CA MET A 38 -4.18 -3.04 9.18
C MET A 38 -2.96 -3.78 9.74
N ASN A 39 -2.87 -5.09 9.53
CA ASN A 39 -1.75 -5.93 9.96
C ASN A 39 -0.81 -6.33 8.82
N SER A 40 -0.94 -5.73 7.63
CA SER A 40 -0.05 -6.03 6.48
C SER A 40 1.40 -5.66 6.83
N LYS A 41 2.34 -6.49 6.35
CA LYS A 41 3.77 -6.28 6.51
C LYS A 41 4.44 -5.73 5.25
N GLU A 42 3.64 -5.34 4.26
CA GLU A 42 4.15 -4.75 3.02
C GLU A 42 4.85 -3.42 3.32
N ASN A 43 6.15 -3.37 3.06
CA ASN A 43 6.95 -2.15 3.18
C ASN A 43 7.48 -1.75 1.80
N LEU A 44 7.06 -0.58 1.33
CA LEU A 44 7.49 0.00 0.04
C LEU A 44 8.62 1.01 0.22
N VAL A 45 9.10 1.20 1.44
CA VAL A 45 10.14 2.16 1.80
C VAL A 45 11.37 1.39 2.29
N PRO A 46 12.60 1.79 1.89
CA PRO A 46 13.81 1.17 2.43
C PRO A 46 13.90 1.34 3.95
N ASP A 47 14.46 0.35 4.65
CA ASP A 47 14.62 0.38 6.12
C ASP A 47 15.49 1.54 6.61
N LYS A 48 16.46 1.95 5.80
CA LYS A 48 17.30 3.13 6.05
C LYS A 48 16.97 4.16 4.99
N LEU A 49 16.62 5.38 5.39
CA LEU A 49 16.42 6.51 4.47
C LEU A 49 17.69 7.35 4.42
N THR A 50 18.61 6.98 3.53
CA THR A 50 19.85 7.70 3.23
C THR A 50 19.93 7.94 1.73
N TRP A 51 20.78 8.87 1.30
CA TRP A 51 20.99 9.14 -0.13
C TRP A 51 21.51 7.92 -0.92
N ASN A 52 22.11 6.94 -0.25
CA ASN A 52 22.64 5.72 -0.85
C ASN A 52 21.73 4.51 -0.62
N SER A 53 20.50 4.71 -0.15
CA SER A 53 19.60 3.61 0.15
C SER A 53 19.05 2.98 -1.13
N GLU A 54 19.19 1.66 -1.22
CA GLU A 54 18.65 0.90 -2.34
C GLU A 54 17.12 0.85 -2.26
N ALA A 55 16.47 0.95 -3.42
CA ALA A 55 15.04 0.80 -3.52
C ALA A 55 14.64 -0.65 -3.18
N PRO A 56 13.48 -0.89 -2.53
CA PRO A 56 13.02 -2.24 -2.21
C PRO A 56 12.77 -3.11 -3.45
N THR A 57 12.53 -2.49 -4.60
CA THR A 57 12.42 -3.15 -5.89
C THR A 57 13.61 -2.78 -6.77
N LEU A 58 14.31 -3.81 -7.25
CA LEU A 58 15.44 -3.68 -8.17
C LEU A 58 15.05 -4.25 -9.55
N PRO A 59 15.64 -3.74 -10.63
CA PRO A 59 15.43 -4.30 -11.96
C PRO A 59 16.05 -5.69 -12.07
N ASP A 60 15.51 -6.51 -12.97
CA ASP A 60 16.11 -7.78 -13.37
C ASP A 60 17.33 -7.60 -14.29
N SER A 61 17.93 -8.71 -14.75
CA SER A 61 19.10 -8.71 -15.63
C SER A 61 18.87 -8.01 -16.97
N ASP A 62 17.62 -7.92 -17.41
CA ASP A 62 17.22 -7.27 -18.65
C ASP A 62 16.75 -5.82 -18.43
N GLY A 63 16.78 -5.34 -17.18
CA GLY A 63 16.42 -3.98 -16.78
C GLY A 63 14.93 -3.78 -16.45
N TYR A 64 14.13 -4.83 -16.39
CA TYR A 64 12.69 -4.73 -16.11
C TYR A 64 12.37 -4.82 -14.62
N TYR A 65 11.32 -4.13 -14.20
CA TYR A 65 10.78 -4.20 -12.85
C TYR A 65 9.59 -5.15 -12.78
N ASN A 66 9.47 -5.86 -11.67
CA ASN A 66 8.29 -6.68 -11.39
C ASN A 66 7.05 -5.79 -11.23
N ILE A 67 6.15 -5.86 -12.21
CA ILE A 67 4.86 -5.15 -12.18
C ILE A 67 3.80 -6.01 -11.48
N PRO A 68 2.95 -5.41 -10.62
CA PRO A 68 1.85 -6.15 -10.01
C PRO A 68 0.81 -6.51 -11.08
N VAL A 69 0.46 -7.80 -11.16
CA VAL A 69 -0.50 -8.34 -12.12
C VAL A 69 -1.73 -8.86 -11.39
N PRO A 70 -2.95 -8.42 -11.78
CA PRO A 70 -4.19 -8.89 -11.18
C PRO A 70 -4.27 -10.42 -11.09
N GLY A 71 -4.57 -10.93 -9.88
CA GLY A 71 -4.72 -12.35 -9.59
C GLY A 71 -3.40 -13.14 -9.47
N LYS A 72 -2.23 -12.51 -9.68
CA LYS A 72 -0.91 -13.15 -9.53
C LYS A 72 -0.12 -12.60 -8.35
N THR A 73 -0.25 -11.31 -8.05
CA THR A 73 0.46 -10.68 -6.93
C THR A 73 -0.05 -11.23 -5.61
N LYS A 74 0.85 -11.58 -4.68
CA LYS A 74 0.46 -12.13 -3.38
C LYS A 74 0.30 -11.00 -2.37
N PHE A 75 -0.66 -11.16 -1.46
CA PHE A 75 -0.80 -10.30 -0.28
C PHE A 75 0.26 -10.70 0.76
N ILE A 76 0.91 -9.72 1.39
CA ILE A 76 2.03 -9.89 2.32
C ILE A 76 1.74 -9.20 3.65
#